data_AF-A0A7S4JB35-F1
#
_entry.id   AF-A0A7S4JB35-F1
#
_cell.length_a   1.000
_cell.length_b   1.000
_cell.length_c   1.000
_cell.angle_alpha   90.00
_cell.angle_beta   90.00
_cell.angle_gamma   90.00
#
_symmetry.space_group_name_H-M   'P 1'
#
loop_
_entity.id
_entity.type
_entity.pdbx_description
1 polymer ?
#
loop_
_entity_poly.entity_id
_entity_poly.type
_entity_poly.pdbx_seq_one_letter_code
_entity_poly.pdbx_strand_id
1 'polypeptide(L)'
;MRCRGEEYLQFRLSPKGLTKRISFFGLSIPPMPYGPLSVRHFRLDWSLDGETWKKGGKDHTLETIDMEGMQSFELSPAIDATYVRLVCLQNVVWAERFHYSNGASGPALTGLDCVGLYHVRMK
;
A
#
# COMPACT_ATOMS: atom_id res chain seq x y z
N MET A 1 -6.08 12.37 13.48
CA MET A 1 -4.91 12.66 12.61
C MET A 1 -5.31 12.40 11.17
N ARG A 2 -4.97 13.32 10.25
CA ARG A 2 -5.06 13.11 8.81
C ARG A 2 -3.88 12.19 8.46
N CYS A 3 -4.07 11.04 7.80
CA CYS A 3 -2.96 10.24 7.27
C CYS A 3 -2.31 11.01 6.09
N ARG A 4 -1.71 12.16 6.38
CA ARG A 4 -1.02 13.06 5.44
C ARG A 4 0.49 12.75 5.36
N GLY A 5 0.91 11.58 5.84
CA GLY A 5 2.26 11.06 5.62
C GLY A 5 2.20 10.09 4.45
N GLU A 6 3.06 10.28 3.43
CA GLU A 6 3.37 9.23 2.44
C GLU A 6 4.18 8.13 3.15
N GLU A 7 3.59 7.46 4.14
CA GLU A 7 4.22 6.34 4.84
C GLU A 7 4.40 5.18 3.87
N TYR A 8 5.56 4.53 3.94
CA TYR A 8 5.91 3.51 2.96
C TYR A 8 6.62 2.31 3.57
N LEU A 9 6.43 1.16 2.93
CA LEU A 9 7.28 -0.01 3.10
C LEU A 9 8.28 -0.07 1.97
N GLN A 10 9.57 -0.09 2.29
CA GLN A 10 10.64 -0.19 1.31
C GLN A 10 11.15 -1.63 1.21
N PHE A 11 11.26 -2.11 -0.02
CA PHE A 11 11.75 -3.43 -0.36
C PHE A 11 13.00 -3.29 -1.23
N ARG A 12 14.02 -4.09 -0.91
CA ARG A 12 15.20 -4.27 -1.76
C ARG A 12 15.04 -5.61 -2.48
N LEU A 13 14.93 -5.56 -3.80
CA LEU A 13 14.64 -6.73 -4.64
C LEU A 13 15.88 -7.58 -4.93
N SER A 14 17.07 -6.97 -4.85
CA SER A 14 18.33 -7.68 -5.03
C SER A 14 19.37 -7.24 -4.00
N PRO A 15 19.91 -8.16 -3.19
CA PRO A 15 21.01 -7.84 -2.29
C PRO A 15 22.29 -7.45 -3.03
N LYS A 16 22.41 -7.80 -4.33
CA LYS A 16 23.55 -7.44 -5.18
C LYS A 16 23.34 -6.16 -6.00
N GLY A 17 22.21 -5.46 -5.81
CA GLY A 17 21.91 -4.24 -6.57
C GLY A 17 21.54 -4.48 -8.04
N LEU A 18 21.18 -5.71 -8.40
CA LEU A 18 20.73 -6.03 -9.76
C LEU A 18 19.29 -5.58 -9.98
N THR A 19 19.05 -4.82 -11.04
CA THR A 19 17.72 -4.43 -11.49
C THR A 19 16.86 -5.65 -11.83
N LYS A 20 15.61 -5.65 -11.39
CA LYS A 20 14.61 -6.67 -11.67
C LYS A 20 13.40 -6.05 -12.35
N ARG A 21 12.86 -6.75 -13.34
CA ARG A 21 11.56 -6.43 -13.95
C ARG A 21 10.44 -7.04 -13.11
N ILE A 22 9.47 -6.20 -12.75
CA ILE A 22 8.33 -6.54 -11.91
C ILE A 22 7.08 -6.36 -12.75
N SER A 23 6.45 -7.47 -13.10
CA SER A 23 5.17 -7.48 -13.84
C SER A 23 3.97 -7.70 -12.93
N PHE A 24 4.19 -8.19 -11.71
CA PHE A 24 3.13 -8.46 -10.75
C PHE A 24 3.56 -8.04 -9.34
N PHE A 25 2.60 -7.53 -8.57
CA PHE A 25 2.75 -7.23 -7.17
C PHE A 25 1.72 -8.02 -6.35
N GLY A 26 2.16 -8.68 -5.28
CA GLY A 26 1.30 -9.46 -4.40
C GLY A 26 1.24 -8.86 -3.00
N LEU A 27 0.05 -8.73 -2.44
CA LEU A 27 -0.17 -8.27 -1.08
C LEU A 27 -1.17 -9.18 -0.38
N SER A 28 -0.79 -9.70 0.79
CA SER A 28 -1.68 -10.43 1.68
C SER A 28 -1.90 -9.61 2.93
N ILE A 29 -3.14 -9.24 3.20
CA ILE A 29 -3.50 -8.51 4.42
C ILE A 29 -4.23 -9.49 5.33
N PRO A 30 -3.69 -9.79 6.53
CA PRO A 30 -4.36 -10.69 7.45
C PRO A 30 -5.68 -10.07 7.96
N PRO A 31 -6.70 -10.89 8.28
CA PRO A 31 -7.92 -10.41 8.91
C PRO A 31 -7.57 -9.79 10.27
N MET A 32 -7.93 -8.52 10.45
CA MET A 32 -7.67 -7.79 11.70
C MET A 32 -8.82 -8.04 12.70
N PRO A 33 -8.52 -8.27 13.99
CA PRO A 33 -9.55 -8.61 14.99
C PRO A 33 -10.56 -7.48 15.29
N TYR A 34 -10.26 -6.22 14.91
CA TYR A 34 -11.09 -5.03 15.21
C TYR A 34 -11.62 -4.29 13.98
N GLY A 35 -11.66 -4.94 12.81
CA GLY A 35 -12.12 -4.32 11.57
C GLY A 35 -11.00 -3.68 10.75
N PRO A 36 -11.33 -3.05 9.60
CA PRO A 36 -10.37 -2.82 8.53
C PRO A 36 -9.47 -1.61 8.80
N LEU A 37 -8.34 -1.86 9.46
CA LEU A 37 -7.18 -0.95 9.51
C LEU A 37 -6.23 -1.16 8.33
N SER A 38 -6.69 -1.87 7.30
CA SER A 38 -5.93 -2.22 6.10
C SER A 38 -5.69 -1.00 5.20
N VAL A 39 -4.61 -1.06 4.43
CA VAL A 39 -4.36 -0.11 3.34
C VAL A 39 -5.40 -0.35 2.27
N ARG A 40 -6.15 0.68 1.88
CA ARG A 40 -7.16 0.62 0.80
C ARG A 40 -6.57 1.04 -0.54
N HIS A 41 -5.94 2.21 -0.56
CA HIS A 41 -5.24 2.72 -1.74
C HIS A 41 -3.75 2.83 -1.46
N PHE A 42 -2.95 2.30 -2.38
CA PHE A 42 -1.51 2.42 -2.32
C PHE A 42 -0.90 2.70 -3.68
N ARG A 43 0.30 3.27 -3.66
CA ARG A 43 1.09 3.57 -4.86
C ARG A 43 2.41 2.83 -4.77
N LEU A 44 2.87 2.33 -5.90
CA LEU A 44 4.22 1.77 -6.01
C LEU A 44 5.17 2.85 -6.51
N ASP A 45 6.14 3.22 -5.66
CA ASP A 45 7.29 4.04 -6.03
C ASP A 45 8.49 3.13 -6.22
N TRP A 46 9.42 3.47 -7.10
CA TRP A 46 10.57 2.61 -7.36
C TRP A 46 11.86 3.37 -7.60
N SER A 47 12.96 2.67 -7.42
CA SER A 47 14.30 3.24 -7.53
C SER A 47 15.31 2.19 -8.01
N LEU A 48 16.32 2.65 -8.75
CA LEU A 48 17.45 1.84 -9.20
C LEU A 48 18.62 1.90 -8.21
N ASP A 49 18.80 3.04 -7.53
CA ASP A 49 19.91 3.36 -6.64
C ASP A 49 19.54 3.31 -5.15
N GLY A 50 18.26 3.49 -4.81
CA GLY A 50 17.74 3.60 -3.45
C GLY A 50 17.64 5.04 -2.93
N GLU A 51 18.16 6.00 -3.69
CA GLU A 51 18.22 7.43 -3.33
C GLU A 51 17.22 8.25 -4.14
N THR A 52 17.17 8.01 -5.45
CA THR A 52 16.28 8.69 -6.38
C THR A 52 15.03 7.86 -6.62
N TRP A 53 13.87 8.40 -6.29
CA TRP A 53 12.59 7.67 -6.34
C TRP A 53 11.69 8.19 -7.45
N LYS A 54 11.33 7.31 -8.37
CA LYS A 54 10.26 7.55 -9.34
C LYS A 54 8.93 7.25 -8.66
N LYS A 55 8.09 8.29 -8.56
CA LYS A 55 6.74 8.16 -8.03
C LYS A 55 5.84 7.44 -9.03
N GLY A 56 5.06 6.48 -8.55
CA GLY A 56 4.05 5.80 -9.35
C GLY A 56 2.99 6.77 -9.87
N GLY A 57 2.56 6.57 -11.11
CA GLY A 57 1.44 7.33 -11.66
C GLY A 57 0.10 6.72 -11.28
N LYS A 58 -0.94 7.12 -12.03
CA LYS A 58 -2.25 6.47 -11.98
C LYS A 58 -2.16 4.96 -12.28
N ASP A 59 -1.28 4.59 -13.21
CA ASP A 59 -1.09 3.19 -13.65
C ASP A 59 -0.41 2.30 -12.59
N HIS A 60 0.14 2.89 -11.53
CA HIS A 60 0.80 2.19 -10.42
C HIS A 60 0.17 2.53 -9.07
N THR A 61 -1.07 3.05 -9.11
CA THR A 61 -1.92 3.24 -7.94
C THR A 61 -2.97 2.13 -7.93
N LEU A 62 -3.00 1.35 -6.85
CA LEU A 62 -3.73 0.10 -6.73
C LEU A 62 -4.67 0.17 -5.53
N GLU A 63 -5.77 -0.58 -5.62
CA GLU A 63 -6.79 -0.70 -4.58
C GLU A 63 -6.85 -2.13 -4.05
N THR A 64 -6.85 -2.30 -2.74
CA THR A 64 -7.10 -3.60 -2.10
C THR A 64 -8.59 -3.82 -1.87
N ILE A 65 -9.00 -5.07 -1.79
CA ILE A 65 -10.34 -5.45 -1.36
C ILE A 65 -10.31 -6.12 0.01
N ASP A 66 -11.42 -6.14 0.73
CA ASP A 66 -11.56 -6.78 2.04
C ASP A 66 -11.71 -8.30 1.88
N MET A 67 -10.69 -8.91 1.30
CA MET A 67 -10.62 -10.34 1.04
C MET A 67 -9.40 -10.92 1.75
N GLU A 68 -9.63 -12.02 2.46
CA GLU A 68 -8.56 -12.80 3.06
C GLU A 68 -7.68 -13.45 1.98
N GLY A 69 -6.38 -13.54 2.25
CA GLY A 69 -5.42 -14.20 1.37
C GLY A 69 -4.65 -13.25 0.45
N MET A 70 -3.94 -13.82 -0.51
CA MET A 70 -3.05 -13.09 -1.42
C MET A 70 -3.84 -12.41 -2.52
N GLN A 71 -3.77 -11.08 -2.57
CA GLN A 71 -4.25 -10.27 -3.67
C GLN A 71 -3.08 -9.99 -4.63
N SER A 72 -3.29 -10.22 -5.93
CA SER A 72 -2.26 -10.07 -6.94
C SER A 72 -2.66 -9.01 -7.96
N PHE A 73 -1.74 -8.11 -8.27
CA PHE A 73 -1.94 -6.94 -9.13
C PHE A 73 -0.97 -7.00 -10.28
N GLU A 74 -1.48 -6.91 -11.51
CA GLU A 74 -0.64 -6.77 -12.70
C GLU A 74 -0.14 -5.33 -12.83
N LEU A 75 1.14 -5.18 -13.16
CA LEU A 75 1.77 -3.88 -13.37
C LEU A 75 1.94 -3.65 -14.87
N SER A 76 1.17 -2.70 -15.41
CA SER A 76 1.24 -2.29 -16.81
C SER A 76 1.35 -0.76 -16.91
N PRO A 77 2.51 -0.21 -17.32
CA PRO A 77 3.71 -0.93 -17.71
C PRO A 77 4.44 -1.60 -16.52
N ALA A 78 5.18 -2.67 -16.81
CA ALA A 78 6.05 -3.33 -15.84
C ALA A 78 7.12 -2.36 -15.30
N ILE A 79 7.55 -2.59 -14.06
CA ILE A 79 8.53 -1.74 -13.37
C ILE A 79 9.90 -2.39 -13.41
N ASP A 80 10.92 -1.67 -13.86
CA ASP A 80 12.33 -2.10 -13.74
C ASP A 80 12.97 -1.39 -12.54
N ALA A 81 13.31 -2.13 -11.48
CA ALA A 81 13.76 -1.55 -10.22
C ALA A 81 14.73 -2.44 -9.42
N THR A 82 15.50 -1.81 -8.52
CA THR A 82 16.28 -2.48 -7.47
C THR A 82 15.58 -2.36 -6.13
N TYR A 83 14.87 -1.25 -5.93
CA TYR A 83 14.08 -0.96 -4.74
C TYR A 83 12.66 -0.57 -5.12
N VAL A 84 11.71 -0.98 -4.29
CA VAL A 84 10.29 -0.61 -4.44
C VAL A 84 9.78 -0.11 -3.10
N ARG A 85 8.92 0.89 -3.14
CA ARG A 85 8.17 1.40 -2.00
C ARG A 85 6.68 1.16 -2.25
N LEU A 86 6.02 0.49 -1.31
CA LEU A 86 4.57 0.53 -1.20
C LEU A 86 4.22 1.74 -0.35
N VAL A 87 3.68 2.78 -0.96
CA VAL A 87 3.27 4.02 -0.30
C VAL A 87 1.79 3.94 0.02
N CYS A 88 1.43 4.03 1.30
CA CYS A 88 0.04 4.10 1.73
C CYS A 88 -0.52 5.48 1.38
N LEU A 89 -1.58 5.51 0.57
CA LEU A 89 -2.30 6.74 0.25
C LEU A 89 -3.56 6.90 1.11
N GLN A 90 -4.22 5.78 1.41
CA GLN A 90 -5.47 5.76 2.16
C GLN A 90 -5.66 4.42 2.88
N ASN A 91 -6.10 4.46 4.13
CA ASN A 91 -6.55 3.28 4.87
C ASN A 91 -8.08 3.11 4.79
N VAL A 92 -8.59 1.92 5.10
CA VAL A 92 -10.02 1.62 4.99
C VAL A 92 -10.88 2.46 5.96
N VAL A 93 -10.41 2.72 7.19
CA VAL A 93 -11.12 3.63 8.13
C VAL A 93 -11.41 5.00 7.52
N TRP A 94 -10.50 5.51 6.68
CA TRP A 94 -10.72 6.78 5.99
C TRP A 94 -11.65 6.61 4.79
N ALA A 95 -11.59 5.49 4.06
CA ALA A 95 -12.52 5.17 2.97
C ALA A 95 -13.98 5.09 3.46
N GLU A 96 -14.24 4.40 4.56
CA GLU A 96 -15.59 4.28 5.12
C GLU A 96 -16.17 5.63 5.59
N ARG A 97 -15.33 6.50 6.16
CA ARG A 97 -15.75 7.85 6.58
C ARG A 97 -16.23 8.74 5.43
N PHE A 98 -15.68 8.58 4.23
CA PHE A 98 -16.13 9.33 3.05
C PHE A 98 -17.37 8.73 2.39
N HIS A 99 -17.61 7.42 2.56
CA HIS A 99 -18.86 6.80 2.13
C HIS A 99 -20.06 7.15 3.03
N TYR A 100 -19.82 7.39 4.33
CA TYR A 100 -20.88 7.75 5.29
C TYR A 100 -21.23 9.25 5.37
N SER A 101 -20.47 10.15 4.72
CA SER A 101 -20.77 11.59 4.77
C SER A 101 -22.01 12.04 3.97
N ASN A 102 -22.75 11.13 3.33
CA ASN A 102 -24.11 11.41 2.82
C ASN A 102 -25.22 11.05 3.82
N GLY A 103 -24.92 10.55 5.02
CA GLY A 103 -25.92 10.29 6.04
C GLY A 103 -25.33 9.81 7.37
N ALA A 104 -25.51 10.65 8.40
CA ALA A 104 -25.25 10.39 9.81
C ALA A 104 -23.79 10.44 10.31
N SER A 105 -23.58 11.39 11.22
CA SER A 105 -22.39 11.61 12.05
C SER A 105 -22.15 10.45 13.02
N GLY A 106 -21.24 9.54 12.67
CA GLY A 106 -20.65 8.57 13.60
C GLY A 106 -19.57 9.20 14.49
N PRO A 107 -19.24 8.58 15.64
CA PRO A 107 -18.32 9.16 16.62
C PRO A 107 -16.91 9.34 16.04
N ALA A 108 -16.36 10.53 16.24
CA ALA A 108 -15.01 10.88 15.83
C ALA A 108 -13.99 10.06 16.62
N LEU A 109 -13.53 8.93 16.06
CA LEU A 109 -12.34 8.23 16.55
C LEU A 109 -11.12 9.15 16.31
N THR A 110 -10.78 9.93 17.33
CA THR A 110 -9.56 10.71 17.46
C THR A 110 -8.51 9.86 18.17
N GLY A 111 -7.46 9.43 17.47
CA GLY A 111 -6.26 8.89 18.13
C GLY A 111 -5.86 7.45 17.80
N LEU A 112 -6.21 6.91 16.62
CA LEU A 112 -5.58 5.67 16.16
C LEU A 112 -4.33 6.02 15.33
N ASP A 113 -3.17 5.97 15.96
CA ASP A 113 -1.89 5.86 15.27
C ASP A 113 -1.91 4.56 14.46
N CYS A 114 -2.08 4.69 13.15
CA CYS A 114 -2.26 3.55 12.26
C CYS A 114 -0.91 2.88 11.98
N VAL A 115 -0.53 1.93 12.84
CA VAL A 115 0.58 1.02 12.56
C VAL A 115 0.02 -0.20 11.84
N GLY A 116 0.18 -0.24 10.52
CA GLY A 116 -0.15 -1.43 9.75
C GLY A 116 0.81 -2.57 10.09
N LEU A 117 0.28 -3.77 10.33
CA LEU A 117 1.06 -4.97 10.63
C LEU A 117 1.12 -5.81 9.36
N TYR A 118 2.33 -6.00 8.81
CA TYR A 118 2.52 -6.61 7.49
C TYR A 118 3.40 -7.84 7.59
N HIS A 119 2.99 -8.92 6.92
CA HIS A 119 3.78 -10.14 6.78
C HIS A 119 4.04 -10.38 5.29
N VAL A 120 5.31 -10.46 4.89
CA VAL A 120 5.69 -10.62 3.47
C VAL A 120 6.52 -11.88 3.30
N ARG A 121 6.10 -12.72 2.36
CA ARG A 121 6.81 -13.94 1.97
C ARG A 121 7.33 -13.75 0.54
N MET A 122 8.65 -13.65 0.39
CA MET A 122 9.31 -13.65 -0.92
C MET A 122 9.49 -15.11 -1.36
N LYS A 123 9.13 -15.42 -2.61
CA LYS A 123 9.48 -16.69 -3.26
C LYS A 123 10.77 -16.53 -4.05
#